data_AF-U1HJI9-F1
#
_entry.id   AF-U1HJI9-F1
#
_cell.length_a   1.000
_cell.length_b   1.000
_cell.length_c   1.000
_cell.angle_alpha   90.00
_cell.angle_beta   90.00
_cell.angle_gamma   90.00
#
_symmetry.space_group_name_H-M   'P 1'
#
loop_
_entity.id
_entity.type
_entity.pdbx_description
1 polymer ?
#
loop_
_entity_poly.entity_id
_entity_poly.type
_entity_poly.pdbx_seq_one_letter_code
_entity_poly.pdbx_strand_id
1 'polypeptide(L)'
;MSSTPTSGPNHETAKLNYFKWTSLFLTEKPYQILMDTPDGCPSSNFEFEAAPAQTIQDLRGRESEYSLDKNGFAVRRHLLDRLRMEDWTRETVERLYFQEVDRILREEVEDVVECVIFDWRLRSSDSVDSGEALDLSDLAQYMRPIETVHIGEFHDLSCLD
;
A
#
# COMPACT_ATOMS: atom_id res chain seq x y z
N MET A 1 -6.14 41.62 12.64
CA MET A 1 -5.08 41.22 11.68
C MET A 1 -5.19 39.71 11.54
N SER A 2 -5.89 39.25 10.50
CA SER A 2 -6.08 37.81 10.26
C SER A 2 -4.90 37.34 9.43
N SER A 3 -4.04 36.50 9.99
CA SER A 3 -2.95 35.85 9.26
C SER A 3 -3.56 34.82 8.31
N THR A 4 -3.54 35.11 7.02
CA THR A 4 -3.81 34.15 5.96
C THR A 4 -2.81 32.99 6.09
N PRO A 5 -3.24 31.71 6.12
CA PRO A 5 -2.30 30.61 6.08
C PRO A 5 -1.61 30.63 4.72
N THR A 6 -0.28 30.67 4.73
CA THR A 6 0.55 30.53 3.53
C THR A 6 0.29 29.16 2.91
N SER A 7 -0.59 29.12 1.91
CA SER A 7 -0.98 27.91 1.19
C SER A 7 0.12 27.53 0.21
N GLY A 8 1.20 26.94 0.74
CA GLY A 8 2.14 26.13 -0.02
C GLY A 8 1.90 24.65 0.25
N PRO A 9 2.35 23.73 -0.62
CA PRO A 9 2.31 22.30 -0.34
C PRO A 9 3.06 22.00 0.95
N ASN A 10 2.44 21.26 1.88
CA ASN A 10 3.05 20.86 3.15
C ASN A 10 3.98 19.66 2.90
N HIS A 11 5.09 19.90 2.22
CA HIS A 11 6.12 18.89 1.99
C HIS A 11 6.66 18.39 3.33
N GLU A 12 6.81 17.09 3.46
CA GLU A 12 7.34 16.46 4.67
C GLU A 12 8.74 15.92 4.40
N THR A 13 9.59 15.88 5.43
CA THR A 13 10.91 15.24 5.32
C THR A 13 10.91 13.95 6.13
N ALA A 14 11.18 12.83 5.49
CA ALA A 14 11.17 11.51 6.12
C ALA A 14 12.41 10.69 5.76
N LYS A 15 12.81 9.79 6.66
CA LYS A 15 13.75 8.70 6.34
C LYS A 15 12.93 7.45 6.09
N LEU A 16 13.17 6.81 4.96
CA LEU A 16 12.46 5.62 4.53
C LEU A 16 13.40 4.41 4.58
N ASN A 17 12.86 3.25 4.93
CA ASN A 17 13.61 2.00 5.02
C ASN A 17 13.50 1.23 3.70
N TYR A 18 14.64 0.92 3.08
CA TYR A 18 14.72 0.21 1.81
C TYR A 18 15.39 -1.13 1.97
N PHE A 19 15.06 -2.05 1.07
CA PHE A 19 15.70 -3.35 0.98
C PHE A 19 17.21 -3.20 0.80
N LYS A 20 18.00 -3.80 1.70
CA LYS A 20 19.45 -3.76 1.64
C LYS A 20 19.98 -4.88 0.76
N TRP A 21 20.42 -4.53 -0.44
CA TRP A 21 20.99 -5.52 -1.35
C TRP A 21 22.31 -6.10 -0.82
N THR A 22 22.47 -7.42 -0.94
CA THR A 22 23.72 -8.12 -0.61
C THR A 22 24.07 -9.14 -1.69
N SER A 23 25.33 -9.58 -1.74
CA SER A 23 25.77 -10.61 -2.68
C SER A 23 25.11 -11.98 -2.45
N LEU A 24 24.48 -12.21 -1.30
CA LEU A 24 23.69 -13.42 -1.02
C LEU A 24 22.58 -13.62 -2.07
N PHE A 25 22.00 -12.53 -2.56
CA PHE A 25 20.87 -12.56 -3.49
C PHE A 25 21.23 -12.94 -4.93
N LEU A 26 22.53 -13.10 -5.20
CA LEU A 26 23.00 -13.69 -6.45
C LEU A 26 22.83 -15.21 -6.49
N THR A 27 22.74 -15.85 -5.31
CA THR A 27 22.66 -17.31 -5.18
C THR A 27 21.40 -17.78 -4.46
N GLU A 28 20.77 -16.93 -3.65
CA GLU A 28 19.61 -17.28 -2.83
C GLU A 28 18.53 -16.20 -2.96
N LYS A 29 17.27 -16.58 -3.17
CA LYS A 29 16.19 -15.59 -3.25
C LYS A 29 15.89 -14.98 -1.88
N PRO A 30 15.63 -13.66 -1.80
CA PRO A 30 15.10 -13.05 -0.58
C PRO A 30 13.81 -13.75 -0.14
N TYR A 31 13.67 -14.02 1.15
CA TYR A 31 12.45 -14.59 1.73
C TYR A 31 12.09 -13.92 3.05
N GLN A 32 10.80 -13.88 3.35
CA GLN A 32 10.25 -13.53 4.65
C GLN A 32 9.16 -14.54 5.01
N ILE A 33 9.24 -15.09 6.21
CA ILE A 33 8.26 -15.98 6.81
C ILE A 33 7.42 -15.12 7.77
N LEU A 34 6.14 -15.00 7.45
CA LEU A 34 5.18 -14.18 8.20
C LEU A 34 4.48 -14.95 9.32
N MET A 35 4.84 -16.22 9.51
CA MET A 35 4.34 -17.11 10.57
C MET A 35 5.45 -17.38 11.60
N ASP A 36 5.10 -18.01 12.72
CA ASP A 36 6.07 -18.43 13.71
C ASP A 36 7.11 -19.38 13.09
N THR A 37 8.38 -19.10 13.37
CA THR A 37 9.50 -19.92 12.93
C THR A 37 10.02 -20.73 14.11
N PRO A 38 10.43 -22.00 13.90
CA PRO A 38 11.08 -22.78 14.95
C PRO A 38 12.35 -22.09 15.46
N ASP A 39 12.72 -22.35 16.71
CA ASP A 39 13.94 -21.81 17.31
C ASP A 39 15.17 -22.06 16.43
N GLY A 40 15.88 -20.97 16.09
CA GLY A 40 17.08 -21.01 15.26
C GLY A 40 16.84 -20.90 13.76
N CYS A 41 15.60 -20.90 13.28
CA CYS A 41 15.25 -20.61 11.89
C CYS A 41 15.01 -19.11 11.71
N PRO A 42 15.83 -18.38 10.92
CA PRO A 42 15.59 -16.97 10.67
C PRO A 42 14.31 -16.78 9.84
N SER A 43 13.45 -15.87 10.29
CA SER A 43 12.20 -15.51 9.61
C SER A 43 12.41 -14.67 8.34
N SER A 44 13.63 -14.22 8.07
CA SER A 44 14.01 -13.65 6.77
C SER A 44 15.52 -13.78 6.55
N ASN A 45 15.95 -13.69 5.28
CA ASN A 45 17.37 -13.66 4.91
C ASN A 45 17.81 -12.28 4.38
N PHE A 46 17.06 -11.22 4.68
CA PHE A 46 17.36 -9.86 4.25
C PHE A 46 17.18 -8.87 5.39
N GLU A 47 17.76 -7.69 5.19
CA GLU A 47 17.63 -6.55 6.10
C GLU A 47 17.08 -5.35 5.34
N PHE A 48 16.53 -4.40 6.10
CA PHE A 48 16.26 -3.06 5.59
C PHE A 48 17.31 -2.08 6.11
N GLU A 49 17.60 -1.05 5.32
CA GLU A 49 18.43 0.07 5.73
C GLU A 49 17.72 1.41 5.54
N ALA A 50 17.93 2.33 6.48
CA ALA A 50 17.39 3.67 6.37
C ALA A 50 18.17 4.45 5.30
N ALA A 51 17.46 4.93 4.29
CA ALA A 51 18.02 5.85 3.31
C ALA A 51 18.25 7.25 3.89
N PRO A 52 19.02 8.12 3.19
CA PRO A 52 19.04 9.55 3.46
C PRO A 52 17.63 10.14 3.52
N ALA A 53 17.49 11.26 4.24
CA ALA A 53 16.22 11.97 4.34
C ALA A 53 15.74 12.41 2.95
N GLN A 54 14.48 12.14 2.65
CA GLN A 54 13.83 12.45 1.38
C GLN A 54 12.65 13.38 1.61
N THR A 55 12.38 14.23 0.62
CA THR A 55 11.21 15.11 0.62
C THR A 55 10.00 14.38 0.05
N ILE A 56 8.99 14.19 0.89
CA ILE A 56 7.68 13.68 0.52
C ILE A 56 6.83 14.84 0.03
N GLN A 57 6.39 14.74 -1.22
CA GLN A 57 5.64 15.82 -1.86
C GLN A 57 4.15 15.74 -1.52
N ASP A 58 3.61 16.82 -0.96
CA ASP A 58 2.17 16.96 -0.77
C ASP A 58 1.48 17.18 -2.11
N LEU A 59 0.61 16.25 -2.48
CA LEU A 59 -0.16 16.30 -3.73
C LEU A 59 -1.49 17.04 -3.60
N ARG A 60 -1.91 17.42 -2.38
CA ARG A 60 -3.22 18.03 -2.13
C ARG A 60 -3.36 19.36 -2.87
N GLY A 61 -4.50 19.55 -3.53
CA GLY A 61 -4.78 20.69 -4.41
C GLY A 61 -4.21 20.56 -5.83
N ARG A 62 -3.53 19.45 -6.15
CA ARG A 62 -2.95 19.13 -7.46
C ARG A 62 -3.42 17.76 -7.96
N GLU A 63 -4.55 17.26 -7.46
CA GLU A 63 -5.05 15.91 -7.73
C GLU A 63 -5.26 15.66 -9.24
N SER A 64 -5.69 16.68 -9.98
CA SER A 64 -5.92 16.60 -11.43
C SER A 64 -4.64 16.50 -12.27
N GLU A 65 -3.46 16.73 -11.68
CA GLU A 65 -2.18 16.60 -12.38
C GLU A 65 -1.72 15.13 -12.49
N TYR A 66 -2.35 14.23 -11.74
CA TYR A 66 -1.99 12.81 -11.69
C TYR A 66 -2.99 11.95 -12.45
N SER A 67 -2.49 11.16 -13.40
CA SER A 67 -3.29 10.22 -14.20
C SER A 67 -2.65 8.84 -14.23
N LEU A 68 -3.48 7.82 -14.48
CA LEU A 68 -3.01 6.43 -14.57
C LEU A 68 -1.89 6.27 -15.61
N ASP A 69 -2.07 6.80 -16.83
CA ASP A 69 -1.07 6.67 -17.91
C ASP A 69 0.27 7.35 -17.61
N LYS A 70 0.27 8.44 -16.86
CA LYS A 70 1.48 9.25 -16.61
C LYS A 70 2.20 8.86 -15.33
N ASN A 71 1.43 8.48 -14.30
CA ASN A 71 1.93 8.35 -12.94
C ASN A 71 1.76 6.93 -12.38
N GLY A 72 0.99 6.07 -13.04
CA GLY A 72 0.57 4.77 -12.51
C GLY A 72 -0.48 4.87 -11.39
N PHE A 73 -0.94 6.07 -11.06
CA PHE A 73 -2.01 6.31 -10.10
C PHE A 73 -2.79 7.59 -10.45
N ALA A 74 -4.03 7.66 -9.97
CA ALA A 74 -4.87 8.84 -10.07
C ALA A 74 -5.60 9.05 -8.73
N VAL A 75 -5.94 10.31 -8.43
CA VAL A 75 -6.66 10.65 -7.21
C VAL A 75 -8.09 11.03 -7.55
N ARG A 76 -9.06 10.39 -6.89
CA ARG A 76 -10.49 10.66 -7.05
C ARG A 76 -11.14 10.90 -5.72
N ARG A 77 -12.01 11.91 -5.68
CA ARG A 77 -12.89 12.14 -4.53
C ARG A 77 -14.11 11.25 -4.70
N HIS A 78 -14.21 10.25 -3.83
CA HIS A 78 -15.33 9.32 -3.81
C HIS A 78 -16.03 9.38 -2.45
N LEU A 79 -17.36 9.33 -2.47
CA LEU A 79 -18.17 9.19 -1.26
C LEU A 79 -18.70 7.77 -1.20
N LEU A 80 -18.43 7.10 -0.08
CA LEU A 80 -19.02 5.79 0.19
C LEU A 80 -20.41 6.00 0.79
N ASP A 81 -21.45 5.81 -0.01
CA ASP A 81 -22.84 6.05 0.42
C ASP A 81 -23.35 4.99 1.41
N ARG A 82 -22.77 3.78 1.40
CA ARG A 82 -23.29 2.59 2.09
C ARG A 82 -22.35 1.98 3.13
N LEU A 83 -21.18 2.58 3.36
CA LEU A 83 -20.14 2.07 4.27
C LEU A 83 -19.70 3.20 5.21
N ARG A 84 -19.88 2.99 6.51
CA ARG A 84 -19.40 3.90 7.55
C ARG A 84 -18.10 3.38 8.13
N MET A 85 -17.40 4.26 8.86
CA MET A 85 -16.08 3.93 9.44
C MET A 85 -16.11 2.78 10.45
N GLU A 86 -17.27 2.47 11.02
CA GLU A 86 -17.43 1.37 11.99
C GLU A 86 -17.86 0.05 11.34
N ASP A 87 -18.18 0.05 10.04
CA ASP A 87 -18.77 -1.10 9.37
C ASP A 87 -17.74 -2.08 8.78
N TRP A 88 -16.43 -1.88 8.97
CA TRP A 88 -15.40 -2.69 8.29
C TRP A 88 -15.31 -4.11 8.86
N THR A 89 -15.99 -5.03 8.18
CA THR A 89 -15.97 -6.48 8.40
C THR A 89 -15.74 -7.17 7.05
N ARG A 90 -15.42 -8.46 7.07
CA ARG A 90 -15.31 -9.25 5.83
C ARG A 90 -16.56 -9.15 4.95
N GLU A 91 -17.73 -9.32 5.55
CA GLU A 91 -19.01 -9.30 4.81
C GLU A 91 -19.27 -7.95 4.15
N THR A 92 -19.01 -6.85 4.85
CA THR A 92 -19.27 -5.50 4.33
C THR A 92 -18.25 -5.10 3.28
N VAL A 93 -16.98 -5.50 3.41
CA VAL A 93 -15.97 -5.30 2.36
C VAL A 93 -16.35 -6.05 1.09
N GLU A 94 -16.58 -7.36 1.19
CA GLU A 94 -16.86 -8.19 0.00
C GLU A 94 -18.19 -7.83 -0.66
N ARG A 95 -19.23 -7.47 0.11
CA ARG A 95 -20.55 -7.16 -0.44
C ARG A 95 -20.70 -5.71 -0.92
N LEU A 96 -20.10 -4.75 -0.22
CA LEU A 96 -20.34 -3.32 -0.45
C LEU A 96 -19.11 -2.63 -1.04
N TYR A 97 -17.93 -2.79 -0.44
CA TYR A 97 -16.75 -2.07 -0.87
C TYR A 97 -16.28 -2.52 -2.26
N PHE A 98 -16.33 -3.83 -2.53
CA PHE A 98 -15.92 -4.36 -3.83
C PHE A 98 -16.77 -3.84 -4.99
N GLN A 99 -18.08 -3.63 -4.76
CA GLN A 99 -18.97 -3.03 -5.76
C GLN A 99 -18.60 -1.58 -6.05
N GLU A 100 -18.21 -0.82 -5.01
CA GLU A 100 -17.73 0.55 -5.17
C GLU A 100 -16.40 0.60 -5.93
N VAL A 101 -15.48 -0.33 -5.65
CA VAL A 101 -14.20 -0.44 -6.36
C VAL A 101 -14.39 -0.78 -7.85
N ASP A 102 -15.21 -1.79 -8.17
CA ASP A 102 -15.51 -2.14 -9.57
C ASP A 102 -16.15 -0.95 -10.30
N ARG A 103 -17.07 -0.23 -9.66
CA ARG A 103 -17.68 0.98 -10.24
C ARG A 103 -16.64 2.04 -10.56
N ILE A 104 -15.79 2.41 -9.60
CA ILE A 104 -14.74 3.43 -9.80
C ILE A 104 -13.79 2.99 -10.92
N LEU A 105 -13.34 1.73 -10.92
CA LEU A 105 -12.41 1.25 -11.94
C LEU A 105 -13.01 1.30 -13.35
N ARG A 106 -14.30 0.97 -13.50
CA ARG A 106 -15.00 1.07 -14.79
C ARG A 106 -15.27 2.51 -15.24
N GLU A 107 -15.37 3.45 -14.30
CA GLU A 107 -15.49 4.88 -14.59
C GLU A 107 -14.15 5.50 -15.00
N GLU A 108 -13.04 5.02 -14.44
CA GLU A 108 -11.70 5.59 -14.61
C GLU A 108 -10.86 4.93 -15.72
N VAL A 109 -11.17 3.68 -16.07
CA VAL A 109 -10.44 2.90 -17.07
C VAL A 109 -11.36 2.54 -18.23
N GLU A 110 -10.94 2.86 -19.44
CA GLU A 110 -11.67 2.51 -20.66
C GLU A 110 -11.59 1.00 -20.94
N ASP A 111 -12.62 0.45 -21.56
CA ASP A 111 -12.67 -0.96 -22.03
C ASP A 111 -12.42 -2.04 -20.95
N VAL A 112 -12.80 -1.79 -19.69
CA VAL A 112 -12.72 -2.78 -18.61
C VAL A 112 -13.63 -3.98 -18.89
N VAL A 113 -13.01 -5.12 -19.24
CA VAL A 113 -13.71 -6.39 -19.45
C VAL A 113 -14.12 -7.00 -18.12
N GLU A 114 -13.18 -7.10 -17.17
CA GLU A 114 -13.38 -7.74 -15.88
C GLU A 114 -12.55 -7.04 -14.80
N CYS A 115 -13.12 -6.89 -13.60
CA CYS A 115 -12.41 -6.46 -12.41
C CYS A 115 -12.37 -7.62 -11.41
N VAL A 116 -11.18 -8.06 -11.05
CA VAL A 116 -10.98 -9.16 -10.09
C VAL A 116 -10.19 -8.63 -8.90
N ILE A 117 -10.78 -8.75 -7.71
CA ILE A 117 -10.11 -8.46 -6.45
C ILE A 117 -9.59 -9.79 -5.90
N PHE A 118 -8.28 -10.01 -5.99
CA PHE A 118 -7.65 -11.28 -5.62
C PHE A 118 -7.18 -11.33 -4.16
N ASP A 119 -6.93 -10.18 -3.52
CA ASP A 119 -6.54 -10.06 -2.11
C ASP A 119 -7.02 -8.72 -1.55
N TRP A 120 -7.32 -8.71 -0.25
CA TRP A 120 -7.68 -7.50 0.49
C TRP A 120 -7.40 -7.69 1.97
N ARG A 121 -7.03 -6.60 2.66
CA ARG A 121 -6.68 -6.60 4.09
C ARG A 121 -7.10 -5.29 4.74
N LEU A 122 -7.58 -5.35 5.98
CA LEU A 122 -7.78 -4.14 6.79
C LEU A 122 -6.46 -3.68 7.41
N ARG A 123 -6.23 -2.36 7.40
CA ARG A 123 -5.08 -1.74 8.07
C ARG A 123 -5.54 -0.60 8.97
N SER A 124 -4.94 -0.50 10.15
CA SER A 124 -5.14 0.62 11.06
C SER A 124 -3.83 1.05 11.71
N SER A 125 -3.65 2.36 11.85
CA SER A 125 -2.55 2.97 12.62
C SER A 125 -2.85 3.02 14.11
N ASP A 126 -4.08 2.72 14.52
CA ASP A 126 -4.44 2.56 15.93
C ASP A 126 -3.71 1.33 16.51
N SER A 127 -3.61 1.27 17.84
CA SER A 127 -2.89 0.19 18.54
C SER A 127 -3.57 -1.17 18.33
N VAL A 128 -3.32 -1.80 17.20
CA VAL A 128 -3.51 -3.24 17.01
C VAL A 128 -2.54 -3.96 17.94
N ASP A 129 -3.10 -4.86 18.75
CA ASP A 129 -2.36 -5.62 19.75
C ASP A 129 -1.27 -6.43 19.02
N SER A 130 -0.02 -5.99 19.14
CA SER A 130 1.11 -6.51 18.38
C SER A 130 1.62 -7.87 18.90
N GLY A 131 0.87 -8.51 19.79
CA GLY A 131 1.30 -9.68 20.55
C GLY A 131 0.73 -11.01 20.07
N GLU A 132 -0.30 -11.02 19.23
CA GLU A 132 -0.86 -12.25 18.67
C GLU A 132 -0.26 -12.51 17.28
N ALA A 133 0.11 -13.77 17.02
CA ALA A 133 0.55 -14.21 15.71
C ALA A 133 -0.49 -13.81 14.65
N LEU A 134 -0.02 -13.29 13.51
CA LEU A 134 -0.90 -12.87 12.43
C LEU A 134 -1.61 -14.10 11.86
N ASP A 135 -2.94 -14.13 11.94
CA ASP A 135 -3.73 -15.14 11.24
C ASP A 135 -3.87 -14.71 9.78
N LEU A 136 -2.99 -15.23 8.92
CA LEU A 136 -3.02 -14.95 7.49
C LEU A 136 -4.33 -15.38 6.82
N SER A 137 -5.13 -16.25 7.45
CA SER A 137 -6.43 -16.67 6.95
C SER A 137 -7.57 -15.68 7.28
N ASP A 138 -7.37 -14.82 8.29
CA ASP A 138 -8.29 -13.74 8.62
C ASP A 138 -7.93 -12.45 7.86
N LEU A 139 -8.69 -12.19 6.78
CA LEU A 139 -8.53 -10.97 5.97
C LEU A 139 -8.99 -9.70 6.71
N ALA A 140 -9.86 -9.85 7.72
CA ALA A 140 -10.45 -8.75 8.46
C ALA A 140 -9.68 -8.42 9.75
N GLN A 141 -8.70 -9.23 10.16
CA GLN A 141 -7.77 -8.86 11.22
C GLN A 141 -7.01 -7.60 10.80
N TYR A 142 -7.08 -6.55 11.62
CA TYR A 142 -6.37 -5.30 11.33
C TYR A 142 -4.87 -5.52 11.39
N MET A 143 -4.17 -5.09 10.36
CA MET A 143 -2.72 -5.03 10.32
C MET A 143 -2.20 -3.60 10.48
N ARG A 144 -0.99 -3.47 11.01
CA ARG A 144 -0.30 -2.18 11.00
C ARG A 144 0.00 -1.74 9.57
N PRO A 145 0.14 -0.43 9.32
CA PRO A 145 0.73 0.06 8.08
C PRO A 145 2.12 -0.56 7.87
N ILE A 146 2.49 -0.75 6.61
CA ILE A 146 3.85 -1.19 6.28
C ILE A 146 4.80 -0.02 6.50
N GLU A 147 5.89 -0.24 7.23
CA GLU A 147 6.90 0.78 7.56
C GLU A 147 8.13 0.73 6.62
N THR A 148 8.11 -0.18 5.66
CA THR A 148 9.18 -0.44 4.70
C THR A 148 8.75 -0.13 3.27
N VAL A 149 9.68 0.35 2.45
CA VAL A 149 9.41 0.66 1.06
C VAL A 149 9.46 -0.60 0.22
N HIS A 150 8.38 -0.88 -0.49
CA HIS A 150 8.35 -1.85 -1.57
C HIS A 150 8.66 -1.16 -2.89
N ILE A 151 9.65 -1.67 -3.62
CA ILE A 151 9.89 -1.28 -5.01
C ILE A 151 9.19 -2.33 -5.86
N GLY A 152 8.16 -1.94 -6.61
CA GLY A 152 7.56 -2.81 -7.61
C GLY A 152 8.54 -3.01 -8.76
N GLU A 153 8.79 -4.26 -9.14
CA GLU A 153 9.49 -4.55 -10.40
C GLU A 153 8.55 -4.23 -11.57
N PHE A 154 8.84 -3.15 -12.30
CA PHE A 154 8.35 -3.01 -13.66
C PHE A 154 9.27 -3.85 -14.54
N HIS A 155 8.83 -5.04 -14.94
CA HIS A 155 9.49 -5.74 -16.02
C HIS A 155 9.34 -4.90 -17.28
N ASP A 156 10.45 -4.33 -17.74
CA ASP A 156 10.53 -3.81 -19.09
C ASP A 156 10.44 -5.01 -20.04
N LEU A 157 9.27 -5.18 -20.68
CA LEU A 157 9.04 -6.22 -21.67
C LEU A 157 9.74 -5.91 -23.02
N SER A 158 10.55 -4.84 -23.10
CA SER A 158 11.31 -4.48 -24.30
C SER A 158 12.39 -5.49 -24.71
N CYS A 159 12.66 -6.52 -23.90
CA CYS A 159 13.69 -7.52 -24.18
C CYS A 159 13.16 -8.94 -24.46
N LEU A 160 11.87 -9.10 -24.76
CA LEU A 160 11.34 -10.31 -25.39
C LEU A 160 11.20 -10.10 -26.90
N ASP A 161 12.34 -10.18 -27.60
CA ASP A 161 12.42 -10.47 -29.04
C ASP A 161 12.53 -11.99 -29.27
#